data_AF-A0A5C4M6Z6-F1
#
_entry.id   AF-A0A5C4M6Z6-F1
#
_cell.length_a   1.000
_cell.length_b   1.000
_cell.length_c   1.000
_cell.angle_alpha   90.00
_cell.angle_beta   90.00
_cell.angle_gamma   90.00
#
_symmetry.space_group_name_H-M   'P 1'
#
loop_
_entity.id
_entity.type
_entity.pdbx_description
1 polymer ?
#
loop_
_entity_poly.entity_id
_entity_poly.type
_entity_poly.pdbx_seq_one_letter_code
_entity_poly.pdbx_strand_id
1 'polypeptide(L)'
;MVDSAASRGRDWLVEQRYRAVLEVLDGSPVSEVAVRYGVSRQAVYTWKGKHAAGGIDALREASRRPKTSPTRVPAEVEALACEMRRAHPRWGARRIAFELAQAGVVSPPSRATVHRVLVRNGLVRHQEQQHKRKYKRWQREAPMHLWQLDLVGGIFLADGRECKMLTGIDDHSRFVVVAAVLAVPSGRAVADAFLRAMRVYGVPAEVLTDNGKQFTGRFTKPRPAEVLFERVCRENGITARLTKPYSPTTTGKIERWHATLRRELLDGSEPFVDLPSAQAAITAWVHAYNHSRPHQAIGMATPASLFRPGAQPEPLTVTVAPPSDHEATPHVSGPGVAAAAARITPGIVLPPSAGAVEFDTVIAPSGQLTVLTGVQRIRLGAPRGGQRAHLWADEHSIHVLIDGELVKTGRPT
;
A
#
# COMPACT_ATOMS: atom_id res chain seq x y z
N MET A 1 -44.86 6.22 7.32
CA MET A 1 -46.09 5.83 8.05
C MET A 1 -45.92 5.66 9.56
N VAL A 2 -44.70 5.53 10.11
CA VAL A 2 -44.50 5.32 11.57
C VAL A 2 -44.62 6.62 12.40
N ASP A 3 -44.32 7.80 11.82
CA ASP A 3 -44.38 9.10 12.53
C ASP A 3 -45.79 9.58 12.87
N SER A 4 -46.82 9.16 12.11
CA SER A 4 -48.20 9.63 12.30
C SER A 4 -48.86 9.05 13.57
N ALA A 5 -48.56 7.80 13.92
CA ALA A 5 -49.07 7.15 15.12
C ALA A 5 -48.41 7.70 16.41
N ALA A 6 -47.09 7.96 16.38
CA ALA A 6 -46.36 8.54 17.50
C ALA A 6 -46.72 10.02 17.74
N SER A 7 -47.06 10.78 16.69
CA SER A 7 -47.62 12.12 16.84
C SER A 7 -49.00 12.08 17.50
N ARG A 8 -49.91 11.22 17.02
CA ARG A 8 -51.27 11.07 17.59
C ARG A 8 -51.25 10.68 19.07
N GLY A 9 -50.35 9.79 19.49
CA GLY A 9 -50.20 9.42 20.90
C GLY A 9 -49.69 10.56 21.79
N ARG A 10 -48.83 11.44 21.27
CA ARG A 10 -48.31 12.61 22.00
C ARG A 10 -49.36 13.72 22.12
N ASP A 11 -50.16 13.95 21.09
CA ASP A 11 -51.21 14.96 21.11
C ASP A 11 -52.39 14.54 22.01
N TRP A 12 -52.75 13.24 22.05
CA TRP A 12 -53.73 12.73 23.00
C TRP A 12 -53.33 12.94 24.46
N LEU A 13 -52.04 12.77 24.78
CA LEU A 13 -51.53 12.96 26.14
C LEU A 13 -51.57 14.44 26.57
N VAL A 14 -51.35 15.37 25.64
CA VAL A 14 -51.46 16.81 25.89
C VAL A 14 -52.91 17.20 26.14
N GLU A 15 -53.82 16.68 25.32
CA GLU A 15 -55.26 16.88 25.47
C GLU A 15 -55.79 16.34 26.80
N GLN A 16 -55.36 15.14 27.20
CA GLN A 16 -55.71 14.55 28.50
C GLN A 16 -55.23 15.43 29.66
N ARG A 17 -54.00 15.95 29.60
CA ARG A 17 -53.44 16.85 30.61
C ARG A 17 -54.20 18.17 30.65
N TYR A 18 -54.60 18.69 29.50
CA TYR A 18 -55.33 19.94 29.39
C TYR A 18 -56.73 19.84 30.00
N ARG A 19 -57.47 18.76 29.72
CA ARG A 19 -58.78 18.51 30.33
C ARG A 19 -58.72 18.37 31.84
N ALA A 20 -57.71 17.66 32.35
CA ALA A 20 -57.48 17.58 33.80
C ALA A 20 -57.20 18.97 34.42
N VAL A 21 -56.53 19.88 33.71
CA VAL A 21 -56.31 21.25 34.19
C VAL A 21 -57.61 22.06 34.15
N LEU A 22 -58.40 21.97 33.08
CA LEU A 22 -59.69 22.68 32.96
C LEU A 22 -60.66 22.26 34.06
N GLU A 23 -60.82 20.96 34.34
CA GLU A 23 -61.71 20.50 35.41
C GLU A 23 -61.33 21.05 36.79
N VAL A 24 -60.03 21.22 37.05
CA VAL A 24 -59.53 21.85 38.29
C VAL A 24 -59.77 23.37 38.29
N LEU A 25 -59.69 24.04 37.14
CA LEU A 25 -60.00 25.46 37.01
C LEU A 25 -61.51 25.74 37.16
N ASP A 26 -62.35 24.80 36.72
CA ASP A 26 -63.81 24.83 36.84
C ASP A 26 -64.30 24.46 38.26
N GLY A 27 -63.38 24.27 39.21
CA GLY A 27 -63.69 24.13 40.64
C GLY A 27 -63.66 22.70 41.18
N SER A 28 -63.32 21.69 40.36
CA SER A 28 -63.19 20.31 40.85
C SER A 28 -61.98 20.15 41.79
N PRO A 29 -62.10 19.41 42.92
CA PRO A 29 -60.96 19.13 43.79
C PRO A 29 -59.85 18.36 43.07
N VAL A 30 -58.59 18.78 43.26
CA VAL A 30 -57.41 18.15 42.63
C VAL A 30 -57.30 16.65 42.98
N SER A 31 -57.76 16.24 44.16
CA SER A 31 -57.80 14.83 44.57
C SER A 31 -58.71 13.98 43.68
N GLU A 32 -59.87 14.48 43.30
CA GLU A 32 -60.84 13.75 42.48
C GLU A 32 -60.39 13.69 41.02
N VAL A 33 -59.87 14.82 40.50
CA VAL A 33 -59.31 14.88 39.14
C VAL A 33 -58.11 13.93 39.02
N ALA A 34 -57.23 13.87 40.03
CA ALA A 34 -56.10 12.95 40.04
C ALA A 34 -56.55 11.48 39.92
N VAL A 35 -57.59 11.08 40.68
CA VAL A 35 -58.16 9.73 40.62
C VAL A 35 -58.81 9.45 39.26
N ARG A 36 -59.63 10.39 38.75
CA ARG A 36 -60.35 10.27 37.47
C ARG A 36 -59.41 10.07 36.28
N TYR A 37 -58.28 10.78 36.28
CA TYR A 37 -57.28 10.71 35.21
C TYR A 37 -56.18 9.68 35.46
N GLY A 38 -56.24 8.93 36.57
CA GLY A 38 -55.27 7.88 36.90
C GLY A 38 -53.86 8.39 37.16
N VAL A 39 -53.72 9.60 37.70
CA VAL A 39 -52.43 10.27 37.94
C VAL A 39 -52.27 10.73 39.39
N SER A 40 -51.06 11.10 39.78
CA SER A 40 -50.83 11.65 41.12
C SER A 40 -51.35 13.09 41.24
N ARG A 41 -51.77 13.48 42.44
CA ARG A 41 -52.12 14.88 42.76
C ARG A 41 -50.99 15.86 42.37
N GLN A 42 -49.75 15.45 42.59
CA GLN A 42 -48.56 16.23 42.24
C GLN A 42 -48.44 16.47 40.72
N ALA A 43 -48.82 15.50 39.88
CA ALA A 43 -48.83 15.65 38.43
C ALA A 43 -49.85 16.71 38.00
N VAL A 44 -51.06 16.68 38.57
CA VAL A 44 -52.12 17.67 38.29
C VAL A 44 -51.70 19.08 38.71
N TYR A 45 -51.11 19.26 39.90
CA TYR A 45 -50.54 20.55 40.32
C TYR A 45 -49.44 21.04 39.38
N THR A 46 -48.56 20.13 38.92
CA THR A 46 -47.49 20.45 37.97
C THR A 46 -48.07 20.89 36.62
N TRP A 47 -49.10 20.23 36.12
CA TRP A 47 -49.78 20.62 34.88
C TRP A 47 -50.50 21.95 35.01
N LYS A 48 -51.20 22.20 36.12
CA LYS A 48 -51.83 23.49 36.41
C LYS A 48 -50.80 24.63 36.40
N GLY A 49 -49.66 24.44 37.06
CA GLY A 49 -48.57 25.42 37.08
C GLY A 49 -47.97 25.66 35.69
N LYS A 50 -47.76 24.60 34.90
CA LYS A 50 -47.28 24.71 33.52
C LYS A 50 -48.28 25.44 32.62
N HIS A 51 -49.56 25.11 32.73
CA HIS A 51 -50.63 25.76 31.97
C HIS A 51 -50.73 27.24 32.31
N ALA A 52 -50.65 27.61 33.59
CA ALA A 52 -50.62 29.02 34.00
C ALA A 52 -49.40 29.78 33.46
N ALA A 53 -48.25 29.12 33.32
CA ALA A 53 -47.01 29.74 32.85
C ALA A 53 -46.88 29.82 31.32
N GLY A 54 -47.57 28.97 30.56
CA GLY A 54 -47.35 28.89 29.10
C GLY A 54 -48.45 28.17 28.31
N GLY A 55 -49.66 28.11 28.84
CA GLY A 55 -50.84 27.56 28.17
C GLY A 55 -50.73 26.07 27.83
N ILE A 56 -51.43 25.66 26.78
CA ILE A 56 -51.52 24.26 26.34
C ILE A 56 -50.14 23.72 25.89
N ASP A 57 -49.31 24.55 25.25
CA ASP A 57 -48.00 24.12 24.77
C ASP A 57 -47.04 23.75 25.90
N ALA A 58 -47.16 24.38 27.07
CA ALA A 58 -46.36 24.03 28.25
C ALA A 58 -46.72 22.65 28.83
N LEU A 59 -47.87 22.07 28.47
CA LEU A 59 -48.28 20.71 28.86
C LEU A 59 -47.62 19.61 28.01
N ARG A 60 -47.00 19.98 26.89
CA ARG A 60 -46.20 19.06 26.07
C ARG A 60 -45.02 18.52 26.88
N GLU A 61 -44.65 17.26 26.62
CA GLU A 61 -43.46 16.71 27.25
C GLU A 61 -42.21 17.48 26.81
N ALA A 62 -41.56 18.14 27.75
CA ALA A 62 -40.24 18.69 27.52
C ALA A 62 -39.23 17.57 27.27
N SER A 63 -38.23 17.84 26.45
CA SER A 63 -37.14 16.89 26.20
C SER A 63 -36.49 16.48 27.52
N ARG A 64 -36.43 15.16 27.78
CA ARG A 64 -35.67 14.58 28.91
C ARG A 64 -34.16 14.57 28.66
N ARG A 65 -33.70 15.18 27.57
CA ARG A 65 -32.27 15.26 27.23
C ARG A 65 -31.56 16.12 28.29
N PRO A 66 -30.44 15.66 28.87
CA PRO A 66 -29.66 16.46 29.80
C PRO A 66 -29.32 17.83 29.21
N LYS A 67 -29.51 18.89 30.00
CA LYS A 67 -29.18 20.28 29.60
C LYS A 67 -27.69 20.46 29.38
N THR A 68 -26.86 19.65 30.04
CA THR A 68 -25.40 19.62 29.89
C THR A 68 -24.92 18.18 29.69
N SER A 69 -23.85 18.01 28.91
CA SER A 69 -23.15 16.73 28.76
C SER A 69 -21.67 16.97 29.08
N PRO A 70 -21.25 16.79 30.35
CA PRO A 70 -19.88 17.06 30.79
C PRO A 70 -18.83 16.18 30.07
N THR A 71 -19.26 15.02 29.57
CA THR A 71 -18.42 14.10 28.79
C THR A 71 -18.39 14.43 27.30
N ARG A 72 -18.88 15.61 26.88
CA ARG A 72 -18.83 16.03 25.49
C ARG A 72 -17.38 16.34 25.12
N VAL A 73 -16.98 15.88 23.95
CA VAL A 73 -15.66 16.18 23.39
C VAL A 73 -15.53 17.70 23.21
N PRO A 74 -14.37 18.29 23.56
CA PRO A 74 -14.12 19.71 23.34
C PRO A 74 -14.41 20.12 21.89
N ALA A 75 -14.99 21.30 21.69
CA ALA A 75 -15.40 21.77 20.37
C ALA A 75 -14.24 21.79 19.36
N GLU A 76 -13.03 22.12 19.81
CA GLU A 76 -11.80 22.09 19.01
C GLU A 76 -11.48 20.70 18.47
N VAL A 77 -11.59 19.66 19.30
CA VAL A 77 -11.35 18.27 18.89
C VAL A 77 -12.47 17.79 17.95
N GLU A 78 -13.71 18.24 18.16
CA GLU A 78 -14.82 17.98 17.23
C GLU A 78 -14.55 18.61 15.86
N ALA A 79 -14.08 19.86 15.84
CA ALA A 79 -13.72 20.60 14.62
C ALA A 79 -12.57 19.91 13.87
N LEU A 80 -11.50 19.55 14.57
CA LEU A 80 -10.35 18.85 14.00
C LEU A 80 -10.75 17.50 13.38
N ALA A 81 -11.62 16.73 14.05
CA ALA A 81 -12.13 15.47 13.51
C ALA A 81 -12.93 15.70 12.20
N CYS A 82 -13.70 16.78 12.12
CA CYS A 82 -14.44 17.16 10.93
C CYS A 82 -13.51 17.64 9.80
N GLU A 83 -12.46 18.41 10.12
CA GLU A 83 -11.45 18.85 9.17
C GLU A 83 -10.69 17.68 8.56
N MET A 84 -10.20 16.74 9.39
CA MET A 84 -9.56 15.50 8.91
C MET A 84 -10.49 14.72 7.96
N ARG A 85 -11.79 14.66 8.26
CA ARG A 85 -12.78 14.01 7.38
C ARG A 85 -12.98 14.76 6.07
N ARG A 86 -12.94 16.09 6.05
CA ARG A 86 -13.08 16.88 4.81
C ARG A 86 -11.83 16.81 3.95
N ALA A 87 -10.65 16.96 4.56
CA ALA A 87 -9.35 16.79 3.90
C ALA A 87 -9.17 15.36 3.39
N HIS A 88 -9.71 14.38 4.12
CA HIS A 88 -9.65 12.97 3.74
C HIS A 88 -11.05 12.31 3.78
N PRO A 89 -11.89 12.53 2.75
CA PRO A 89 -13.30 12.06 2.71
C PRO A 89 -13.50 10.56 2.95
N ARG A 90 -12.45 9.77 2.74
CA ARG A 90 -12.47 8.31 2.83
C ARG A 90 -11.97 7.77 4.17
N TRP A 91 -11.41 8.62 5.05
CA TRP A 91 -11.00 8.17 6.37
C TRP A 91 -12.21 7.90 7.24
N GLY A 92 -12.39 6.63 7.62
CA GLY A 92 -13.43 6.24 8.56
C GLY A 92 -13.11 6.69 9.99
N ALA A 93 -14.11 6.67 10.87
CA ALA A 93 -13.99 7.10 12.27
C ALA A 93 -12.84 6.43 13.04
N ARG A 94 -12.49 5.19 12.70
CA ARG A 94 -11.35 4.49 13.30
C ARG A 94 -10.00 5.11 12.92
N ARG A 95 -9.83 5.49 11.65
CA ARG A 95 -8.61 6.16 11.19
C ARG A 95 -8.52 7.54 11.81
N ILE A 96 -9.59 8.34 11.74
CA ILE A 96 -9.60 9.68 12.34
C ILE A 96 -9.29 9.63 13.84
N ALA A 97 -9.87 8.70 14.59
CA ALA A 97 -9.55 8.55 16.02
C ALA A 97 -8.06 8.26 16.28
N PHE A 98 -7.43 7.44 15.43
CA PHE A 98 -6.00 7.16 15.51
C PHE A 98 -5.16 8.40 15.19
N GLU A 99 -5.50 9.11 14.12
CA GLU A 99 -4.76 10.30 13.67
C GLU A 99 -4.89 11.45 14.69
N LEU A 100 -6.06 11.59 15.36
CA LEU A 100 -6.23 12.50 16.49
C LEU A 100 -5.32 12.17 17.67
N ALA A 101 -5.14 10.88 17.97
CA ALA A 101 -4.22 10.45 19.02
C ALA A 101 -2.76 10.77 18.64
N GLN A 102 -2.38 10.53 17.38
CA GLN A 102 -1.04 10.85 16.87
C GLN A 102 -0.76 12.36 16.83
N ALA A 103 -1.80 13.19 16.64
CA ALA A 103 -1.70 14.65 16.66
C ALA A 103 -1.54 15.24 18.08
N GLY A 104 -1.44 14.40 19.13
CA GLY A 104 -1.18 14.86 20.49
C GLY A 104 -2.41 15.37 21.25
N VAL A 105 -3.63 15.06 20.78
CA VAL A 105 -4.85 15.44 21.50
C VAL A 105 -4.90 14.76 22.87
N VAL A 106 -4.99 15.55 23.94
CA VAL A 106 -5.12 15.05 25.32
C VAL A 106 -6.46 14.30 25.44
N SER A 107 -6.41 13.02 25.79
CA SER A 107 -7.58 12.12 25.84
C SER A 107 -8.36 12.04 24.52
N PRO A 108 -7.79 11.42 23.47
CA PRO A 108 -8.40 11.39 22.15
C PRO A 108 -9.74 10.63 22.17
N PRO A 109 -10.74 11.11 21.41
CA PRO A 109 -12.07 10.51 21.42
C PRO A 109 -12.04 9.09 20.84
N SER A 110 -12.82 8.20 21.44
CA SER A 110 -12.98 6.84 20.90
C SER A 110 -13.58 6.84 19.50
N ARG A 111 -13.34 5.76 18.74
CA ARG A 111 -13.97 5.52 17.41
C ARG A 111 -15.47 5.80 17.40
N ALA A 112 -16.20 5.36 18.44
CA ALA A 112 -17.65 5.52 18.53
C ALA A 112 -18.02 7.00 18.72
N THR A 113 -17.24 7.73 19.50
CA THR A 113 -17.42 9.17 19.69
C THR A 113 -17.12 9.93 18.39
N VAL A 114 -15.99 9.67 17.72
CA VAL A 114 -15.69 10.25 16.40
C VAL A 114 -16.82 9.96 15.40
N HIS A 115 -17.34 8.73 15.35
CA HIS A 115 -18.47 8.42 14.48
C HIS A 115 -19.70 9.28 14.77
N ARG A 116 -20.07 9.45 16.05
CA ARG A 116 -21.19 10.34 16.44
C ARG A 116 -20.94 11.80 16.05
N VAL A 117 -19.69 12.28 16.21
CA VAL A 117 -19.26 13.61 15.75
C VAL A 117 -19.49 13.77 14.25
N LEU A 118 -19.08 12.79 13.45
CA LEU A 118 -19.23 12.86 12.00
C LEU A 118 -20.70 12.78 11.57
N VAL A 119 -21.51 11.92 12.19
CA VAL A 119 -22.95 11.78 11.86
C VAL A 119 -23.71 13.07 12.13
N ARG A 120 -23.58 13.66 13.31
CA ARG A 120 -24.33 14.89 13.65
C ARG A 120 -23.91 16.10 12.80
N ASN A 121 -22.71 16.07 12.23
CA ASN A 121 -22.19 17.09 11.31
C ASN A 121 -22.45 16.74 9.83
N GLY A 122 -23.22 15.70 9.53
CA GLY A 122 -23.58 15.32 8.15
C GLY A 122 -22.43 14.75 7.30
N LEU A 123 -21.33 14.29 7.92
CA LEU A 123 -20.12 13.83 7.23
C LEU A 123 -20.05 12.31 7.02
N VAL A 124 -21.14 11.59 7.30
CA VAL A 124 -21.27 10.15 7.08
C VAL A 124 -22.29 9.90 5.99
N ARG A 125 -21.87 9.28 4.89
CA ARG A 125 -22.78 8.73 3.88
C ARG A 125 -23.11 7.30 4.28
N HIS A 126 -24.39 7.01 4.50
CA HIS A 126 -24.85 5.65 4.74
C HIS A 126 -24.78 4.88 3.42
N GLN A 127 -23.94 3.86 3.36
CA GLN A 127 -24.01 2.83 2.32
C GLN A 127 -24.64 1.59 2.94
N GLU A 128 -25.73 1.14 2.34
CA GLU A 128 -26.34 -0.14 2.71
C GLU A 128 -25.40 -1.28 2.28
N GLN A 129 -24.90 -2.05 3.24
CA GLN A 129 -24.21 -3.29 2.94
C GLN A 129 -25.26 -4.31 2.49
N GLN A 130 -25.31 -4.57 1.17
CA GLN A 130 -26.30 -5.47 0.58
C GLN A 130 -26.14 -6.93 1.02
N HIS A 131 -24.99 -7.37 1.56
CA HIS A 131 -24.82 -8.75 2.03
C HIS A 131 -23.88 -8.89 3.24
N LYS A 132 -24.33 -9.63 4.27
CA LYS A 132 -23.47 -10.14 5.36
C LYS A 132 -22.64 -11.32 4.84
N ARG A 133 -21.38 -11.08 4.48
CA ARG A 133 -20.44 -12.15 4.12
C ARG A 133 -19.75 -12.70 5.38
N LYS A 134 -19.86 -14.01 5.64
CA LYS A 134 -19.08 -14.72 6.66
C LYS A 134 -17.73 -15.10 6.07
N TYR A 135 -16.65 -14.51 6.57
CA TYR A 135 -15.28 -14.78 6.13
C TYR A 135 -14.44 -15.34 7.26
N LYS A 136 -13.74 -16.46 7.03
CA LYS A 136 -12.66 -16.90 7.92
C LYS A 136 -11.40 -16.10 7.58
N ARG A 137 -11.00 -15.21 8.48
CA ARG A 137 -9.75 -14.47 8.36
C ARG A 137 -8.58 -15.44 8.59
N TRP A 138 -7.58 -15.40 7.71
CA TRP A 138 -6.36 -16.17 7.85
C TRP A 138 -5.14 -15.30 7.52
N GLN A 139 -3.99 -15.65 8.09
CA GLN A 139 -2.69 -15.09 7.75
C GLN A 139 -1.58 -16.03 8.22
N ARG A 140 -0.39 -15.92 7.63
CA ARG A 140 0.83 -16.52 8.19
C ARG A 140 1.24 -15.81 9.49
N GLU A 141 2.05 -16.51 10.28
CA GLU A 141 2.44 -16.10 11.63
C GLU A 141 3.50 -14.99 11.64
N ALA A 142 4.37 -14.93 10.64
CA ALA A 142 5.43 -13.94 10.55
C ALA A 142 5.56 -13.37 9.12
N PRO A 143 6.23 -12.20 8.96
CA PRO A 143 6.61 -11.68 7.65
C PRO A 143 7.47 -12.69 6.88
N MET A 144 7.54 -12.54 5.56
CA MET A 144 8.31 -13.40 4.65
C MET A 144 7.84 -14.86 4.56
N HIS A 145 6.89 -15.30 5.41
CA HIS A 145 6.33 -16.65 5.32
C HIS A 145 5.45 -16.86 4.09
N LEU A 146 4.81 -15.80 3.58
CA LEU A 146 4.00 -15.87 2.36
C LEU A 146 3.90 -14.50 1.70
N TRP A 147 4.28 -14.42 0.44
CA TRP A 147 3.91 -13.31 -0.43
C TRP A 147 2.71 -13.69 -1.29
N GLN A 148 1.73 -12.80 -1.41
CA GLN A 148 0.66 -12.93 -2.40
C GLN A 148 1.05 -12.08 -3.61
N LEU A 149 1.07 -12.66 -4.81
CA LEU A 149 1.34 -11.93 -6.05
C LEU A 149 0.12 -11.94 -6.98
N ASP A 150 -0.03 -10.87 -7.75
CA ASP A 150 -1.09 -10.75 -8.74
C ASP A 150 -0.71 -9.76 -9.86
N LEU A 151 -1.32 -9.93 -11.03
CA LEU A 151 -1.19 -9.05 -12.19
C LEU A 151 -2.45 -8.21 -12.36
N VAL A 152 -2.32 -6.89 -12.21
CA VAL A 152 -3.43 -5.95 -12.36
C VAL A 152 -3.23 -5.04 -13.57
N GLY A 153 -4.29 -4.81 -14.33
CA GLY A 153 -4.32 -3.80 -15.41
C GLY A 153 -4.82 -2.44 -14.94
N GLY A 154 -5.07 -1.53 -15.89
CA GLY A 154 -5.61 -0.20 -15.64
C GLY A 154 -4.55 0.89 -15.38
N ILE A 155 -3.33 0.72 -15.90
CA ILE A 155 -2.31 1.76 -15.91
C ILE A 155 -2.25 2.32 -17.33
N PHE A 156 -2.88 3.46 -17.57
CA PHE A 156 -3.00 4.05 -18.91
C PHE A 156 -1.88 5.07 -19.16
N LEU A 157 -1.29 5.01 -20.35
CA LEU A 157 -0.31 5.98 -20.82
C LEU A 157 -0.95 7.00 -21.78
N ALA A 158 -0.34 8.17 -21.90
CA ALA A 158 -0.81 9.26 -22.76
C ALA A 158 -0.82 8.89 -24.26
N ASP A 159 -0.03 7.89 -24.66
CA ASP A 159 -0.04 7.32 -26.02
C ASP A 159 -1.16 6.28 -26.26
N GLY A 160 -2.06 6.10 -25.29
CA GLY A 160 -3.21 5.20 -25.38
C GLY A 160 -2.92 3.75 -24.99
N ARG A 161 -1.67 3.38 -24.69
CA ARG A 161 -1.35 2.02 -24.24
C ARG A 161 -1.83 1.77 -22.81
N GLU A 162 -2.36 0.57 -22.57
CA GLU A 162 -2.60 0.06 -21.22
C GLU A 162 -1.42 -0.84 -20.79
N CYS A 163 -0.73 -0.43 -19.72
CA CYS A 163 0.26 -1.24 -19.03
C CYS A 163 -0.40 -2.12 -17.95
N LYS A 164 0.28 -3.21 -17.60
CA LYS A 164 -0.06 -4.01 -16.42
C LYS A 164 0.93 -3.75 -15.30
N MET A 165 0.63 -4.21 -14.10
CA MET A 165 1.55 -4.15 -12.98
C MET A 165 1.60 -5.51 -12.28
N LEU A 166 2.81 -6.03 -12.07
CA LEU A 166 3.02 -7.10 -11.11
C LEU A 166 3.01 -6.50 -9.71
N THR A 167 2.14 -7.05 -8.88
CA THR A 167 1.91 -6.58 -7.52
C THR A 167 2.20 -7.70 -6.55
N GLY A 168 2.73 -7.35 -5.38
CA GLY A 168 3.11 -8.31 -4.37
C GLY A 168 2.96 -7.74 -2.98
N ILE A 169 2.30 -8.49 -2.11
CA ILE A 169 2.05 -8.08 -0.72
C ILE A 169 2.42 -9.21 0.24
N ASP A 170 3.13 -8.86 1.31
CA ASP A 170 3.40 -9.77 2.43
C ASP A 170 2.13 -10.06 3.23
N ASP A 171 1.84 -11.35 3.39
CA ASP A 171 0.60 -11.87 3.96
C ASP A 171 0.40 -11.56 5.45
N HIS A 172 1.48 -11.26 6.18
CA HIS A 172 1.47 -10.96 7.61
C HIS A 172 1.43 -9.45 7.87
N SER A 173 2.40 -8.71 7.32
CA SER A 173 2.61 -7.27 7.55
C SER A 173 1.78 -6.37 6.64
N ARG A 174 1.22 -6.88 5.54
CA ARG A 174 0.61 -6.08 4.46
C ARG A 174 1.60 -5.18 3.72
N PHE A 175 2.91 -5.38 3.91
CA PHE A 175 3.94 -4.62 3.22
C PHE A 175 3.95 -4.96 1.74
N VAL A 176 3.98 -3.96 0.88
CA VAL A 176 4.06 -4.13 -0.57
C VAL A 176 5.50 -4.42 -0.93
N VAL A 177 5.78 -5.64 -1.38
CA VAL A 177 7.09 -6.14 -1.78
C VAL A 177 7.33 -6.06 -3.28
N VAL A 178 6.26 -5.99 -4.08
CA VAL A 178 6.34 -5.77 -5.54
C VAL A 178 5.29 -4.76 -5.99
N ALA A 179 5.68 -3.79 -6.80
CA ALA A 179 4.80 -2.89 -7.54
C ALA A 179 5.49 -2.45 -8.83
N ALA A 180 5.63 -3.37 -9.77
CA ALA A 180 6.40 -3.18 -11.01
C ALA A 180 5.47 -2.99 -12.21
N VAL A 181 5.51 -1.82 -12.83
CA VAL A 181 4.76 -1.49 -14.06
C VAL A 181 5.43 -2.15 -15.25
N LEU A 182 4.65 -2.89 -16.02
CA LEU A 182 5.08 -3.71 -17.15
C LEU A 182 4.33 -3.25 -18.40
N ALA A 183 5.06 -2.78 -19.41
CA ALA A 183 4.50 -2.51 -20.74
C ALA A 183 3.87 -3.78 -21.32
N VAL A 184 4.56 -4.92 -21.17
CA VAL A 184 4.07 -6.24 -21.56
C VAL A 184 4.30 -7.21 -20.40
N PRO A 185 3.25 -7.88 -19.88
CA PRO A 185 3.35 -8.83 -18.77
C PRO A 185 3.82 -10.21 -19.27
N SER A 186 5.03 -10.26 -19.86
CA SER A 186 5.65 -11.52 -20.29
C SER A 186 6.13 -12.32 -19.08
N GLY A 187 6.29 -13.65 -19.24
CA GLY A 187 6.82 -14.50 -18.17
C GLY A 187 8.20 -14.05 -17.69
N ARG A 188 9.04 -13.53 -18.61
CA ARG A 188 10.35 -12.96 -18.27
C ARG A 188 10.23 -11.68 -17.46
N ALA A 189 9.37 -10.74 -17.88
CA ALA A 189 9.18 -9.48 -17.16
C ALA A 189 8.64 -9.69 -15.73
N VAL A 190 7.72 -10.66 -15.57
CA VAL A 190 7.20 -11.07 -14.25
C VAL A 190 8.30 -11.70 -13.40
N ALA A 191 9.08 -12.63 -13.95
CA ALA A 191 10.19 -13.28 -13.25
C ALA A 191 11.26 -12.26 -12.82
N ASP A 192 11.65 -11.34 -13.71
CA ASP A 192 12.65 -10.31 -13.41
C ASP A 192 12.18 -9.35 -12.31
N ALA A 193 10.92 -8.94 -12.33
CA ALA A 193 10.34 -8.11 -11.27
C ALA A 193 10.28 -8.85 -9.92
N PHE A 194 9.95 -10.14 -9.94
CA PHE A 194 9.94 -10.97 -8.74
C PHE A 194 11.35 -11.18 -8.17
N LEU A 195 12.34 -11.48 -9.03
CA LEU A 195 13.75 -11.60 -8.65
C LEU A 195 14.29 -10.30 -8.03
N ARG A 196 13.98 -9.13 -8.61
CA ARG A 196 14.36 -7.84 -8.04
C ARG A 196 13.80 -7.65 -6.63
N ALA A 197 12.55 -8.02 -6.40
CA ALA A 197 11.96 -7.93 -5.06
C ALA A 197 12.65 -8.86 -4.06
N MET A 198 13.00 -10.08 -4.45
CA MET A 198 13.74 -11.00 -3.58
C MET A 198 15.16 -10.53 -3.26
N ARG A 199 15.84 -9.85 -4.20
CA ARG A 199 17.13 -9.22 -3.93
C ARG A 199 17.02 -8.13 -2.86
N VAL A 200 15.95 -7.33 -2.89
CA VAL A 200 15.75 -6.23 -1.93
C VAL A 200 15.28 -6.74 -0.56
N TYR A 201 14.33 -7.67 -0.53
CA TYR A 201 13.64 -8.04 0.71
C TYR A 201 13.97 -9.43 1.25
N GLY A 202 14.80 -10.19 0.54
CA GLY A 202 15.07 -11.60 0.82
C GLY A 202 14.07 -12.54 0.14
N VAL A 203 14.32 -13.85 0.27
CA VAL A 203 13.52 -14.91 -0.35
C VAL A 203 12.36 -15.30 0.58
N PRO A 204 11.09 -15.24 0.13
CA PRO A 204 9.96 -15.69 0.94
C PRO A 204 9.87 -17.23 0.99
N ALA A 205 9.31 -17.77 2.07
CA ALA A 205 9.12 -19.23 2.20
C ALA A 205 8.07 -19.77 1.21
N GLU A 206 7.02 -18.98 0.95
CA GLU A 206 5.93 -19.35 0.06
C GLU A 206 5.51 -18.16 -0.81
N VAL A 207 4.96 -18.47 -1.99
CA VAL A 207 4.25 -17.50 -2.80
C VAL A 207 2.87 -18.04 -3.18
N LEU A 208 1.84 -17.19 -3.09
CA LEU A 208 0.49 -17.47 -3.55
C LEU A 208 0.18 -16.63 -4.78
N THR A 209 -0.16 -17.28 -5.89
CA THR A 209 -0.59 -16.63 -7.14
C THR A 209 -1.92 -17.19 -7.63
N ASP A 210 -2.52 -16.52 -8.60
CA ASP A 210 -3.59 -17.13 -9.39
C ASP A 210 -3.04 -18.20 -10.35
N ASN A 211 -3.94 -18.76 -11.17
CA ASN A 211 -3.60 -19.78 -12.18
C ASN A 211 -3.18 -19.15 -13.53
N GLY A 212 -2.73 -17.90 -13.53
CA GLY A 212 -2.29 -17.20 -14.72
C GLY A 212 -1.08 -17.88 -15.38
N LYS A 213 -1.04 -17.87 -16.71
CA LYS A 213 0.03 -18.49 -17.53
C LYS A 213 1.43 -17.93 -17.26
N GLN A 214 1.51 -16.76 -16.62
CA GLN A 214 2.77 -16.16 -16.18
C GLN A 214 3.32 -16.83 -14.91
N PHE A 215 2.45 -17.37 -14.06
CA PHE A 215 2.81 -17.95 -12.77
C PHE A 215 2.84 -19.47 -12.78
N THR A 216 2.03 -20.10 -13.62
CA THR A 216 2.03 -21.56 -13.76
C THR A 216 1.81 -22.03 -15.19
N GLY A 217 2.57 -23.05 -15.58
CA GLY A 217 2.34 -23.73 -16.85
C GLY A 217 1.45 -24.96 -16.75
N ARG A 218 0.74 -25.15 -15.64
CA ARG A 218 -0.18 -26.28 -15.41
C ARG A 218 -1.24 -26.43 -16.52
N PHE A 219 -1.65 -25.32 -17.13
CA PHE A 219 -2.65 -25.30 -18.20
C PHE A 219 -2.04 -25.14 -19.60
N THR A 220 -0.72 -25.19 -19.73
CA THR A 220 -0.02 -25.14 -21.02
C THR A 220 -0.37 -26.40 -21.84
N LYS A 221 -0.66 -26.22 -23.12
CA LYS A 221 -0.93 -27.29 -24.09
C LYS A 221 0.27 -27.45 -25.04
N PRO A 222 0.57 -28.66 -25.56
CA PRO A 222 -0.19 -29.91 -25.41
C PRO A 222 0.02 -30.61 -24.05
N ARG A 223 1.06 -30.24 -23.31
CA ARG A 223 1.35 -30.76 -21.97
C ARG A 223 1.76 -29.60 -21.04
N PRO A 224 1.55 -29.74 -19.72
CA PRO A 224 2.10 -28.81 -18.75
C PRO A 224 3.61 -28.64 -18.95
N ALA A 225 4.07 -27.39 -18.90
CA ALA A 225 5.48 -27.05 -19.08
C ALA A 225 5.87 -26.04 -18.00
N GLU A 226 7.00 -26.26 -17.32
CA GLU A 226 7.49 -25.34 -16.28
C GLU A 226 7.66 -23.94 -16.87
N VAL A 227 7.04 -22.94 -16.26
CA VAL A 227 7.24 -21.54 -16.63
C VAL A 227 8.38 -20.92 -15.84
N LEU A 228 8.93 -19.81 -16.33
CA LEU A 228 10.05 -19.11 -15.67
C LEU A 228 9.77 -18.79 -14.20
N PHE A 229 8.53 -18.45 -13.85
CA PHE A 229 8.16 -18.17 -12.46
C PHE A 229 8.25 -19.41 -11.55
N GLU A 230 7.77 -20.57 -12.02
CA GLU A 230 7.88 -21.85 -11.30
C GLU A 230 9.35 -22.25 -11.13
N ARG A 231 10.15 -22.07 -12.19
CA ARG A 231 11.59 -22.30 -12.15
C ARG A 231 12.30 -21.41 -11.11
N VAL A 232 12.02 -20.11 -11.10
CA VAL A 232 12.56 -19.17 -10.10
C VAL A 232 12.17 -19.61 -8.69
N CYS A 233 10.92 -20.01 -8.45
CA CYS A 233 10.49 -20.50 -7.15
C CYS A 233 11.28 -21.75 -6.74
N ARG A 234 11.39 -22.75 -7.62
CA ARG A 234 12.11 -23.99 -7.37
C ARG A 234 13.59 -23.75 -7.08
N GLU A 235 14.27 -22.93 -7.87
CA GLU A 235 15.70 -22.64 -7.73
C GLU A 235 16.04 -21.86 -6.44
N ASN A 236 15.06 -21.16 -5.86
CA ASN A 236 15.22 -20.40 -4.62
C ASN A 236 14.57 -21.08 -3.41
N GLY A 237 14.10 -22.34 -3.52
CA GLY A 237 13.49 -23.07 -2.41
C GLY A 237 12.12 -22.55 -1.97
N ILE A 238 11.40 -21.85 -2.84
CA ILE A 238 10.10 -21.22 -2.55
C ILE A 238 8.98 -22.20 -2.86
N THR A 239 8.07 -22.38 -1.91
CA THR A 239 6.85 -23.16 -2.16
C THR A 239 5.83 -22.32 -2.93
N ALA A 240 5.66 -22.61 -4.22
CA ALA A 240 4.62 -22.00 -5.05
C ALA A 240 3.24 -22.61 -4.75
N ARG A 241 2.27 -21.75 -4.40
CA ARG A 241 0.88 -22.11 -4.13
C ARG A 241 -0.03 -21.40 -5.13
N LEU A 242 -1.02 -22.12 -5.62
CA LEU A 242 -2.04 -21.59 -6.52
C LEU A 242 -3.35 -21.38 -5.77
N THR A 243 -4.07 -20.32 -6.09
CA THR A 243 -5.44 -20.16 -5.63
C THR A 243 -6.30 -21.31 -6.14
N LYS A 244 -7.19 -21.81 -5.28
CA LYS A 244 -8.19 -22.78 -5.70
C LYS A 244 -9.14 -22.09 -6.69
N PRO A 245 -9.49 -22.72 -7.82
CA PRO A 245 -10.55 -22.23 -8.69
C PRO A 245 -11.81 -21.94 -7.87
N TYR A 246 -12.50 -20.85 -8.19
CA TYR A 246 -13.73 -20.42 -7.50
C TYR A 246 -13.60 -20.19 -5.99
N SER A 247 -12.40 -19.87 -5.49
CA SER A 247 -12.15 -19.53 -4.08
C SER A 247 -11.79 -18.05 -3.90
N PRO A 248 -12.77 -17.12 -4.01
CA PRO A 248 -12.57 -15.66 -3.98
C PRO A 248 -12.02 -15.12 -2.65
N THR A 249 -11.80 -15.98 -1.65
CA THR A 249 -11.36 -15.59 -0.31
C THR A 249 -9.85 -15.65 -0.11
N THR A 250 -9.10 -16.25 -1.04
CA THR A 250 -7.66 -16.48 -0.89
C THR A 250 -6.84 -15.21 -1.19
N THR A 251 -7.29 -14.39 -2.13
CA THR A 251 -6.60 -13.18 -2.65
C THR A 251 -7.17 -11.87 -2.10
N GLY A 252 -8.09 -11.93 -1.14
CA GLY A 252 -8.80 -10.73 -0.65
C GLY A 252 -7.91 -9.65 -0.01
N LYS A 253 -6.63 -9.95 0.31
CA LYS A 253 -5.66 -8.95 0.81
C LYS A 253 -5.11 -8.12 -0.34
N ILE A 254 -4.61 -8.76 -1.39
CA ILE A 254 -4.07 -8.07 -2.57
C ILE A 254 -5.18 -7.36 -3.36
N GLU A 255 -6.37 -7.96 -3.48
CA GLU A 255 -7.53 -7.31 -4.11
C GLU A 255 -7.96 -6.04 -3.37
N ARG A 256 -7.98 -6.08 -2.02
CA ARG A 256 -8.26 -4.89 -1.21
C ARG A 256 -7.20 -3.82 -1.38
N TRP A 257 -5.95 -4.23 -1.55
CA TRP A 257 -4.85 -3.32 -1.86
C TRP A 257 -5.05 -2.67 -3.24
N HIS A 258 -5.38 -3.43 -4.28
CA HIS A 258 -5.70 -2.88 -5.62
C HIS A 258 -6.86 -1.90 -5.58
N ALA A 259 -7.94 -2.24 -4.88
CA ALA A 259 -9.08 -1.33 -4.71
C ALA A 259 -8.68 -0.02 -4.01
N THR A 260 -7.63 -0.06 -3.18
CA THR A 260 -7.09 1.11 -2.49
C THR A 260 -6.19 1.93 -3.40
N LEU A 261 -5.29 1.28 -4.14
CA LEU A 261 -4.46 1.90 -5.16
C LEU A 261 -5.30 2.61 -6.23
N ARG A 262 -6.28 1.92 -6.81
CA ARG A 262 -7.17 2.48 -7.83
C ARG A 262 -7.83 3.76 -7.32
N ARG A 263 -8.50 3.64 -6.18
CA ARG A 263 -9.26 4.73 -5.60
C ARG A 263 -8.42 5.95 -5.21
N GLU A 264 -7.16 5.76 -4.81
CA GLU A 264 -6.31 6.82 -4.25
C GLU A 264 -5.28 7.37 -5.21
N LEU A 265 -4.97 6.65 -6.30
CA LEU A 265 -4.03 7.08 -7.32
C LEU A 265 -4.67 6.98 -8.71
N LEU A 266 -5.01 5.78 -9.17
CA LEU A 266 -5.29 5.55 -10.59
C LEU A 266 -6.59 6.20 -11.09
N ASP A 267 -7.69 6.09 -10.35
CA ASP A 267 -9.02 6.56 -10.77
C ASP A 267 -9.11 8.10 -10.84
N GLY A 268 -8.20 8.80 -10.16
CA GLY A 268 -8.13 10.26 -10.15
C GLY A 268 -6.97 10.83 -10.96
N SER A 269 -6.13 9.99 -11.57
CA SER A 269 -5.00 10.42 -12.39
C SER A 269 -5.41 10.48 -13.86
N GLU A 270 -4.93 11.49 -14.58
CA GLU A 270 -4.89 11.45 -16.04
C GLU A 270 -3.92 10.33 -16.50
N PRO A 271 -4.02 9.86 -17.77
CA PRO A 271 -3.05 8.92 -18.31
C PRO A 271 -1.62 9.43 -18.10
N PHE A 272 -0.73 8.54 -17.65
CA PHE A 272 0.66 8.90 -17.35
C PHE A 272 1.42 9.21 -18.64
N VAL A 273 2.33 10.17 -18.60
CA VAL A 273 3.13 10.58 -19.77
C VAL A 273 3.83 9.37 -20.42
N ASP A 274 4.46 8.54 -19.60
CA ASP A 274 5.17 7.34 -20.04
C ASP A 274 5.25 6.30 -18.91
N LEU A 275 5.82 5.13 -19.22
CA LEU A 275 5.99 4.03 -18.26
C LEU A 275 6.86 4.44 -17.06
N PRO A 276 8.03 5.10 -17.22
CA PRO A 276 8.81 5.60 -16.10
C PRO A 276 8.02 6.52 -15.15
N SER A 277 7.23 7.44 -15.69
CA SER A 277 6.38 8.35 -14.89
C SER A 277 5.32 7.58 -14.10
N ALA A 278 4.67 6.59 -14.74
CA ALA A 278 3.73 5.70 -14.06
C ALA A 278 4.41 4.93 -12.92
N GLN A 279 5.60 4.36 -13.17
CA GLN A 279 6.37 3.64 -12.17
C GLN A 279 6.78 4.55 -11.00
N ALA A 280 7.23 5.78 -11.27
CA ALA A 280 7.61 6.73 -10.23
C ALA A 280 6.43 7.11 -9.32
N ALA A 281 5.27 7.42 -9.92
CA ALA A 281 4.04 7.74 -9.18
C ALA A 281 3.59 6.56 -8.28
N ILE A 282 3.63 5.34 -8.82
CA ILE A 282 3.29 4.13 -8.07
C ILE A 282 4.30 3.88 -6.95
N THR A 283 5.60 4.03 -7.20
CA THR A 283 6.65 3.85 -6.18
C THR A 283 6.47 4.84 -5.03
N ALA A 284 6.22 6.13 -5.33
CA ALA A 284 5.98 7.15 -4.31
C ALA A 284 4.72 6.83 -3.47
N TRP A 285 3.65 6.41 -4.13
CA TRP A 285 2.42 6.01 -3.45
C TRP A 285 2.62 4.76 -2.57
N VAL A 286 3.37 3.76 -3.06
CA VAL A 286 3.70 2.54 -2.32
C VAL A 286 4.56 2.86 -1.09
N HIS A 287 5.53 3.76 -1.22
CA HIS A 287 6.32 4.23 -0.08
C HIS A 287 5.42 4.83 1.01
N ALA A 288 4.52 5.75 0.64
CA ALA A 288 3.57 6.33 1.59
C ALA A 288 2.61 5.28 2.19
N TYR A 289 2.16 4.30 1.38
CA TYR A 289 1.35 3.18 1.84
C TYR A 289 2.09 2.32 2.88
N ASN A 290 3.36 2.01 2.64
CA ASN A 290 4.14 1.14 3.52
C ASN A 290 4.55 1.84 4.83
N HIS A 291 4.94 3.12 4.76
CA HIS A 291 5.60 3.80 5.87
C HIS A 291 4.69 4.72 6.68
N SER A 292 3.67 5.31 6.07
CA SER A 292 2.86 6.35 6.73
C SER A 292 1.41 5.93 6.99
N ARG A 293 0.90 4.92 6.27
CA ARG A 293 -0.52 4.55 6.34
C ARG A 293 -0.81 3.63 7.54
N PRO A 294 -1.67 4.02 8.49
CA PRO A 294 -2.15 3.10 9.50
C PRO A 294 -3.13 2.09 8.90
N HIS A 295 -2.92 0.81 9.18
CA HIS A 295 -3.68 -0.28 8.55
C HIS A 295 -4.57 -1.02 9.57
N GLN A 296 -5.89 -0.88 9.42
CA GLN A 296 -6.87 -1.42 10.39
C GLN A 296 -6.79 -2.93 10.59
N ALA A 297 -6.43 -3.69 9.53
CA ALA A 297 -6.32 -5.14 9.66
C ALA A 297 -5.17 -5.56 10.59
N ILE A 298 -4.11 -4.77 10.72
CA ILE A 298 -2.91 -5.06 11.52
C ILE A 298 -2.82 -4.12 12.73
N GLY A 299 -3.96 -3.81 13.33
CA GLY A 299 -3.99 -3.06 14.59
C GLY A 299 -3.64 -1.58 14.48
N MET A 300 -3.78 -0.96 13.29
CA MET A 300 -3.36 0.42 13.00
C MET A 300 -1.83 0.62 12.90
N ALA A 301 -1.04 -0.45 12.97
CA ALA A 301 0.37 -0.38 12.59
C ALA A 301 0.53 0.00 11.11
N THR A 302 1.67 0.60 10.78
CA THR A 302 2.09 0.77 9.38
C THR A 302 2.65 -0.56 8.88
N PRO A 303 2.49 -0.90 7.59
CA PRO A 303 3.04 -2.14 7.06
C PRO A 303 4.55 -2.31 7.33
N ALA A 304 5.32 -1.22 7.18
CA ALA A 304 6.76 -1.22 7.42
C ALA A 304 7.13 -1.54 8.88
N SER A 305 6.34 -1.13 9.88
CA SER A 305 6.68 -1.39 11.28
C SER A 305 6.61 -2.88 11.63
N LEU A 306 5.81 -3.66 10.90
CA LEU A 306 5.66 -5.10 11.08
C LEU A 306 6.47 -5.95 10.09
N PHE A 307 7.02 -5.36 9.04
CA PHE A 307 7.78 -6.09 8.04
C PHE A 307 9.25 -6.19 8.45
N ARG A 308 9.85 -7.36 8.26
CA ARG A 308 11.27 -7.58 8.42
C ARG A 308 11.77 -8.30 7.16
N PRO A 309 12.67 -7.70 6.37
CA PRO A 309 13.24 -8.41 5.24
C PRO A 309 14.00 -9.64 5.74
N GLY A 310 14.02 -10.70 4.92
CA GLY A 310 14.87 -11.86 5.17
C GLY A 310 16.35 -11.49 5.09
N ALA A 311 17.22 -12.39 5.56
CA ALA A 311 18.65 -12.25 5.36
C ALA A 311 18.92 -12.07 3.86
N GLN A 312 19.52 -10.94 3.49
CA GLN A 312 20.05 -10.76 2.15
C GLN A 312 21.27 -11.68 2.03
N PRO A 313 21.49 -12.34 0.88
CA PRO A 313 22.75 -13.02 0.66
C PRO A 313 23.86 -12.00 0.91
N GLU A 314 24.80 -12.32 1.81
CA GLU A 314 25.89 -11.39 2.10
C GLU A 314 26.59 -11.03 0.79
N PRO A 315 26.87 -9.74 0.54
CA PRO A 315 27.73 -9.39 -0.57
C PRO A 315 29.04 -10.14 -0.36
N LEU A 316 29.40 -11.00 -1.32
CA LEU A 316 30.67 -11.74 -1.30
C LEU A 316 31.79 -10.71 -1.16
N THR A 317 32.29 -10.56 0.06
CA THR A 317 33.46 -9.72 0.32
C THR A 317 34.62 -10.54 -0.18
N VAL A 318 35.06 -10.28 -1.41
CA VAL A 318 36.32 -10.82 -1.91
C VAL A 318 37.42 -10.12 -1.11
N THR A 319 37.84 -10.73 0.00
CA THR A 319 39.14 -10.42 0.60
C THR A 319 40.19 -10.79 -0.42
N VAL A 320 40.66 -9.80 -1.17
CA VAL A 320 41.88 -9.91 -1.95
C VAL A 320 42.99 -10.17 -0.95
N ALA A 321 43.51 -11.40 -0.94
CA ALA A 321 44.71 -11.71 -0.17
C ALA A 321 45.84 -10.77 -0.63
N PRO A 322 46.65 -10.21 0.28
CA PRO A 322 47.77 -9.37 -0.11
C PRO A 322 48.68 -10.16 -1.04
N PRO A 323 49.18 -9.54 -2.13
CA PRO A 323 50.04 -10.22 -3.08
C PRO A 323 51.32 -10.67 -2.37
N SER A 324 51.65 -11.95 -2.52
CA SER A 324 52.91 -12.54 -2.07
C SER A 324 54.08 -11.89 -2.82
N ASP A 325 55.10 -11.52 -2.05
CA ASP A 325 56.34 -10.90 -2.51
C ASP A 325 56.99 -11.71 -3.64
N HIS A 326 56.98 -11.15 -4.85
CA HIS A 326 57.89 -11.56 -5.91
C HIS A 326 58.78 -10.38 -6.31
N GLU A 327 60.02 -10.51 -5.83
CA GLU A 327 61.30 -10.02 -6.33
C GLU A 327 61.33 -8.81 -7.29
N ALA A 328 61.97 -7.78 -6.76
CA ALA A 328 62.37 -6.55 -7.42
C ALA A 328 63.23 -6.75 -8.66
N THR A 329 63.00 -5.92 -9.68
CA THR A 329 64.02 -5.52 -10.64
C THR A 329 64.00 -4.00 -10.84
N PRO A 330 65.15 -3.38 -11.15
CA PRO A 330 65.49 -2.08 -10.59
C PRO A 330 65.18 -0.88 -11.49
N HIS A 331 64.96 0.25 -10.80
CA HIS A 331 64.84 1.60 -11.34
C HIS A 331 66.03 2.05 -12.19
N VAL A 332 65.72 2.79 -13.27
CA VAL A 332 66.63 3.76 -13.90
C VAL A 332 65.96 5.13 -13.85
N SER A 333 66.73 6.14 -13.42
CA SER A 333 66.27 7.51 -13.16
C SER A 333 66.86 8.53 -14.15
N GLY A 334 66.02 9.50 -14.55
CA GLY A 334 66.39 10.90 -14.84
C GLY A 334 66.18 11.39 -16.30
N PRO A 335 66.24 12.72 -16.56
CA PRO A 335 65.54 13.85 -15.89
C PRO A 335 64.88 14.84 -16.90
N GLY A 336 64.02 15.78 -16.47
CA GLY A 336 63.76 17.04 -17.23
C GLY A 336 62.32 17.57 -17.40
N VAL A 337 61.90 18.42 -16.45
CA VAL A 337 61.16 19.72 -16.51
C VAL A 337 60.30 20.15 -17.73
N ALA A 338 59.04 20.52 -17.39
CA ALA A 338 58.15 21.64 -17.84
C ALA A 338 57.17 21.58 -19.04
N ALA A 339 55.91 21.89 -18.66
CA ALA A 339 54.93 22.81 -19.28
C ALA A 339 54.03 22.38 -20.46
N ALA A 340 52.76 22.12 -20.09
CA ALA A 340 51.50 22.61 -20.67
C ALA A 340 51.28 22.65 -22.20
N ALA A 341 50.35 21.83 -22.68
CA ALA A 341 49.34 22.23 -23.67
C ALA A 341 48.14 21.26 -23.64
N ALA A 342 46.94 21.83 -23.61
CA ALA A 342 45.66 21.13 -23.67
C ALA A 342 45.51 20.32 -24.97
N ARG A 343 44.88 19.14 -24.90
CA ARG A 343 43.80 18.71 -25.81
C ARG A 343 43.30 17.29 -25.51
N ILE A 344 41.97 17.19 -25.48
CA ILE A 344 41.11 16.03 -25.74
C ILE A 344 41.10 14.96 -24.64
N THR A 345 40.06 15.03 -23.82
CA THR A 345 39.56 13.95 -22.96
C THR A 345 39.13 12.77 -23.84
N PRO A 346 39.77 11.59 -23.78
CA PRO A 346 39.11 10.36 -24.20
C PRO A 346 37.98 10.11 -23.20
N GLY A 347 36.81 9.73 -23.72
CA GLY A 347 35.54 9.70 -22.99
C GLY A 347 35.66 9.14 -21.58
N ILE A 348 34.95 9.79 -20.66
CA ILE A 348 34.75 9.35 -19.27
C ILE A 348 34.42 7.86 -19.28
N VAL A 349 35.40 7.03 -18.95
CA VAL A 349 35.15 5.67 -18.47
C VAL A 349 34.56 5.89 -17.08
N LEU A 350 33.25 5.73 -16.96
CA LEU A 350 32.58 5.77 -15.66
C LEU A 350 33.24 4.72 -14.77
N PRO A 351 33.58 5.04 -13.50
CA PRO A 351 34.09 4.03 -12.59
C PRO A 351 33.05 2.91 -12.43
N PRO A 352 33.49 1.66 -12.27
CA PRO A 352 32.60 0.51 -12.17
C PRO A 352 31.55 0.69 -11.09
N SER A 353 30.28 0.47 -11.46
CA SER A 353 29.15 0.47 -10.53
C SER A 353 29.33 -0.69 -9.52
N ALA A 354 28.86 -0.51 -8.27
CA ALA A 354 28.93 -1.56 -7.25
C ALA A 354 28.17 -2.82 -7.74
N GLY A 355 28.89 -3.84 -8.20
CA GLY A 355 28.35 -5.03 -8.86
C GLY A 355 28.95 -5.35 -10.24
N ALA A 356 29.83 -4.49 -10.73
CA ALA A 356 30.68 -4.71 -11.90
C ALA A 356 31.50 -6.01 -11.84
N VAL A 357 31.43 -6.85 -12.87
CA VAL A 357 32.31 -8.01 -13.03
C VAL A 357 33.41 -7.64 -14.04
N GLU A 358 34.65 -7.82 -13.61
CA GLU A 358 35.84 -7.52 -14.42
C GLU A 358 36.67 -8.78 -14.65
N PHE A 359 37.15 -8.98 -15.87
CA PHE A 359 38.08 -10.06 -16.18
C PHE A 359 38.86 -9.80 -17.47
N ASP A 360 40.07 -10.36 -17.55
CA ASP A 360 40.88 -10.36 -18.76
C ASP A 360 40.66 -11.63 -19.58
N THR A 361 40.62 -11.49 -20.90
CA THR A 361 40.60 -12.64 -21.81
C THR A 361 41.40 -12.36 -23.08
N VAL A 362 41.78 -13.43 -23.80
CA VAL A 362 42.39 -13.32 -25.12
C VAL A 362 41.28 -13.38 -26.18
N ILE A 363 41.32 -12.48 -27.16
CA ILE A 363 40.40 -12.51 -28.30
C ILE A 363 40.76 -13.71 -29.18
N ALA A 364 39.79 -14.54 -29.54
CA ALA A 364 40.04 -15.69 -30.41
C ALA A 364 40.63 -15.23 -31.76
N PRO A 365 41.43 -16.04 -32.47
CA PRO A 365 42.00 -15.68 -33.77
C PRO A 365 40.95 -15.24 -34.81
N SER A 366 39.70 -15.68 -34.66
CA SER A 366 38.55 -15.26 -35.47
C SER A 366 38.06 -13.83 -35.20
N GLY A 367 38.65 -13.11 -34.24
CA GLY A 367 38.19 -11.79 -33.80
C GLY A 367 36.92 -11.84 -32.96
N GLN A 368 36.61 -12.99 -32.37
CA GLN A 368 35.43 -13.21 -31.55
C GLN A 368 35.83 -13.35 -30.09
N LEU A 369 35.10 -12.65 -29.22
CA LEU A 369 35.30 -12.67 -27.79
C LEU A 369 34.06 -13.24 -27.11
N THR A 370 34.25 -14.23 -26.24
CA THR A 370 33.17 -14.89 -25.52
C THR A 370 33.16 -14.34 -24.09
N VAL A 371 32.06 -13.70 -23.70
CA VAL A 371 31.92 -13.09 -22.36
C VAL A 371 31.43 -14.11 -21.35
N LEU A 372 30.47 -14.95 -21.78
CA LEU A 372 29.96 -16.09 -21.03
C LEU A 372 29.81 -17.27 -21.98
N THR A 373 30.43 -18.40 -21.63
CA THR A 373 30.50 -19.59 -22.48
C THR A 373 29.09 -20.05 -22.89
N GLY A 374 28.79 -19.95 -24.19
CA GLY A 374 27.50 -20.38 -24.76
C GLY A 374 26.36 -19.37 -24.69
N VAL A 375 26.54 -18.21 -24.05
CA VAL A 375 25.45 -17.23 -23.82
C VAL A 375 25.69 -15.95 -24.62
N GLN A 376 26.89 -15.37 -24.55
CA GLN A 376 27.16 -14.07 -25.15
C GLN A 376 28.51 -13.99 -25.84
N ARG A 377 28.48 -13.55 -27.10
CA ARG A 377 29.66 -13.37 -27.95
C ARG A 377 29.70 -11.96 -28.53
N ILE A 378 30.85 -11.32 -28.46
CA ILE A 378 31.13 -10.00 -29.01
C ILE A 378 32.08 -10.14 -30.20
N ARG A 379 31.71 -9.60 -31.36
CA ARG A 379 32.57 -9.60 -32.56
C ARG A 379 33.39 -8.30 -32.61
N LEU A 380 34.71 -8.45 -32.61
CA LEU A 380 35.70 -7.36 -32.63
C LEU A 380 36.50 -7.31 -33.95
N GLY A 381 36.42 -8.37 -34.77
CA GLY A 381 37.03 -8.46 -36.09
C GLY A 381 38.40 -9.15 -36.07
N ALA A 382 38.71 -9.89 -37.13
CA ALA A 382 39.92 -10.73 -37.25
C ALA A 382 41.27 -10.01 -36.97
N PRO A 383 41.46 -8.71 -37.30
CA PRO A 383 42.71 -7.99 -37.01
C PRO A 383 43.04 -7.88 -35.51
N ARG A 384 42.07 -8.10 -34.62
CA ARG A 384 42.26 -8.05 -33.16
C ARG A 384 42.40 -9.45 -32.53
N GLY A 385 42.45 -10.51 -33.34
CA GLY A 385 42.66 -11.87 -32.87
C GLY A 385 44.02 -12.03 -32.19
N GLY A 386 44.05 -12.66 -31.02
CA GLY A 386 45.26 -12.88 -30.23
C GLY A 386 45.63 -11.75 -29.26
N GLN A 387 44.96 -10.60 -29.32
CA GLN A 387 45.18 -9.51 -28.36
C GLN A 387 44.51 -9.82 -27.01
N ARG A 388 45.12 -9.37 -25.90
CA ARG A 388 44.48 -9.38 -24.58
C ARG A 388 43.48 -8.23 -24.51
N ALA A 389 42.29 -8.54 -24.01
CA ALA A 389 41.23 -7.57 -23.78
C ALA A 389 40.80 -7.61 -22.31
N HIS A 390 40.64 -6.44 -21.73
CA HIS A 390 40.06 -6.25 -20.41
C HIS A 390 38.57 -5.98 -20.56
N LEU A 391 37.72 -6.70 -19.84
CA LEU A 391 36.29 -6.49 -19.85
C LEU A 391 35.81 -6.00 -18.51
N TRP A 392 34.90 -5.04 -18.57
CA TRP A 392 34.06 -4.66 -17.45
C TRP A 392 32.59 -4.77 -17.86
N ALA A 393 31.80 -5.52 -17.09
CA ALA A 393 30.37 -5.67 -17.31
C ALA A 393 29.57 -5.30 -16.05
N ASP A 394 28.49 -4.54 -16.23
CA ASP A 394 27.46 -4.34 -15.21
C ASP A 394 26.08 -4.81 -15.71
N GLU A 395 25.01 -4.51 -14.97
CA GLU A 395 23.64 -4.91 -15.34
C GLU A 395 23.13 -4.28 -16.65
N HIS A 396 23.86 -3.32 -17.23
CA HIS A 396 23.39 -2.47 -18.33
C HIS A 396 24.34 -2.43 -19.52
N SER A 397 25.64 -2.59 -19.32
CA SER A 397 26.65 -2.54 -20.36
C SER A 397 27.82 -3.48 -20.14
N ILE A 398 28.41 -3.93 -21.25
CA ILE A 398 29.68 -4.65 -21.30
C ILE A 398 30.65 -3.79 -22.09
N HIS A 399 31.72 -3.36 -21.46
CA HIS A 399 32.80 -2.58 -22.02
C HIS A 399 33.99 -3.50 -22.31
N VAL A 400 34.56 -3.39 -23.51
CA VAL A 400 35.76 -4.11 -23.92
C VAL A 400 36.87 -3.10 -24.17
N LEU A 401 37.96 -3.24 -23.42
CA LEU A 401 39.16 -2.41 -23.52
C LEU A 401 40.34 -3.24 -24.04
N ILE A 402 41.19 -2.64 -24.86
CA ILE A 402 42.46 -3.22 -25.31
C ILE A 402 43.53 -2.16 -25.08
N ASP A 403 44.62 -2.53 -24.41
CA ASP A 403 45.72 -1.62 -24.02
C ASP A 403 45.24 -0.34 -23.29
N GLY A 404 44.13 -0.46 -22.53
CA GLY A 404 43.52 0.64 -21.78
C GLY A 404 42.55 1.52 -22.57
N GLU A 405 42.39 1.31 -23.88
CA GLU A 405 41.44 2.05 -24.72
C GLU A 405 40.11 1.31 -24.88
N LEU A 406 38.98 2.02 -24.76
CA LEU A 406 37.65 1.46 -24.97
C LEU A 406 37.41 1.17 -26.46
N VAL A 407 37.30 -0.12 -26.79
CA VAL A 407 37.12 -0.60 -28.18
C VAL A 407 35.64 -0.80 -28.51
N LYS A 408 34.83 -1.27 -27.56
CA LYS A 408 33.41 -1.57 -27.81
C LYS A 408 32.58 -1.59 -26.53
N THR A 409 31.36 -1.08 -26.63
CA THR A 409 30.32 -1.24 -25.60
C THR A 409 29.15 -2.03 -26.16
N GLY A 410 28.71 -3.06 -25.47
CA GLY A 410 27.52 -3.87 -25.79
C GLY A 410 26.54 -3.92 -24.62
N ARG A 411 25.34 -4.47 -24.83
CA ARG A 411 24.38 -4.75 -23.74
C ARG A 411 24.49 -6.23 -23.33
N PRO A 412 24.39 -6.58 -22.04
CA PRO A 412 24.29 -7.97 -21.61
C PRO A 412 23.08 -8.67 -22.27
N THR A 413 23.25 -9.89 -22.79
CA THR A 413 22.18 -10.68 -23.48
C THR A 413 21.47 -11.66 -22.56
#